data_AF-A0A7X9HFT5-F1
#
_entry.id   AF-A0A7X9HFT5-F1
#
_cell.length_a   1.000
_cell.length_b   1.000
_cell.length_c   1.000
_cell.angle_alpha   90.00
_cell.angle_beta   90.00
_cell.angle_gamma   90.00
#
_symmetry.space_group_name_H-M   'P 1'
#
loop_
_entity.id
_entity.type
_entity.pdbx_description
1 polymer ?
#
loop_
_entity_poly.entity_id
_entity_poly.type
_entity_poly.pdbx_seq_one_letter_code
_entity_poly.pdbx_strand_id
1 'polypeptide(L)' 'MAHYKLDGAKFESLEELKEVMWQLYKDKMSREEFEKYVEQNVQVSE' A
#
# COMPACT_ATOMS: atom_id res chain seq x y z
N MET A 1 -14.47 9.64 -3.77
CA MET A 1 -13.13 9.95 -3.23
C MET A 1 -12.33 8.71 -3.53
N ALA A 2 -11.23 8.81 -4.27
CA ALA A 2 -10.46 7.62 -4.60
C ALA A 2 -9.98 6.95 -3.31
N HIS A 3 -10.34 5.69 -3.13
CA HIS A 3 -9.93 4.88 -2.01
C HIS A 3 -8.94 3.82 -2.49
N TYR A 4 -7.87 3.67 -1.73
CA TYR A 4 -6.82 2.71 -1.99
C TYR A 4 -6.97 1.55 -1.01
N LYS A 5 -7.05 0.34 -1.54
CA LYS A 5 -7.15 -0.87 -0.74
C LYS A 5 -5.98 -1.79 -1.01
N LEU A 6 -5.29 -2.21 0.05
CA LEU A 6 -4.20 -3.20 -0.01
C LEU A 6 -4.32 -4.12 1.20
N ASP A 7 -4.30 -5.45 0.98
CA ASP A 7 -4.37 -6.46 2.04
C ASP A 7 -5.51 -6.29 3.07
N GLY A 8 -6.65 -5.78 2.60
CA GLY A 8 -7.82 -5.54 3.45
C GLY A 8 -7.81 -4.20 4.20
N ALA A 9 -6.69 -3.48 4.21
CA ALA A 9 -6.65 -2.10 4.68
C ALA A 9 -7.14 -1.15 3.59
N LYS A 10 -7.94 -0.14 3.96
CA LYS A 10 -8.51 0.86 3.04
C LYS A 10 -8.11 2.25 3.52
N PHE A 11 -7.54 3.05 2.63
CA PHE A 11 -7.07 4.40 2.89
C PHE A 11 -7.65 5.38 1.86
N GLU A 12 -7.65 6.66 2.20
CA GLU A 12 -8.07 7.74 1.30
C GLU A 12 -6.91 8.29 0.46
N SER A 13 -5.67 8.01 0.88
CA SER A 13 -4.45 8.37 0.16
C SER A 13 -3.54 7.15 -0.04
N LEU A 14 -2.95 7.05 -1.24
CA LEU A 14 -1.94 6.04 -1.55
C LEU A 14 -0.68 6.25 -0.70
N GLU A 15 -0.34 7.49 -0.38
CA GLU A 15 0.85 7.83 0.40
C GLU A 15 0.72 7.33 1.84
N GLU A 16 -0.44 7.59 2.46
CA GLU A 16 -0.77 7.08 3.80
C GLU A 16 -0.79 5.55 3.83
N LEU A 17 -1.40 4.92 2.81
CA LEU A 17 -1.36 3.46 2.64
C LEU A 17 0.09 2.98 2.59
N LYS A 18 0.95 3.61 1.79
CA LYS A 18 2.35 3.23 1.64
C LYS A 18 3.12 3.38 2.95
N GLU A 19 2.94 4.46 3.70
CA GLU A 19 3.62 4.65 4.98
C GLU A 19 3.23 3.60 6.02
N VAL A 20 1.92 3.37 6.20
CA VAL A 20 1.39 2.42 7.19
C VAL A 20 1.75 1.00 6.81
N MET A 21 1.52 0.62 5.55
CA MET A 21 1.86 -0.73 5.07
C MET A 21 3.38 -0.94 5.09
N TRP A 22 4.20 0.07 4.78
CA TRP A 22 5.65 -0.07 4.87
C TRP A 22 6.13 -0.39 6.28
N GLN A 23 5.52 0.16 7.34
CA GLN A 23 5.88 -0.21 8.71
C GLN A 23 5.67 -1.71 9.00
N LEU A 24 4.72 -2.36 8.33
CA LEU A 24 4.43 -3.80 8.45
C LEU A 24 5.32 -4.66 7.54
N TYR A 25 5.76 -4.10 6.42
CA TYR A 25 6.52 -4.81 5.38
C TYR A 25 8.03 -4.57 5.40
N LYS A 26 8.51 -3.52 6.07
CA LYS A 26 9.95 -3.15 6.15
C LYS A 26 10.85 -4.26 6.70
N ASP A 27 10.31 -5.12 7.55
CA ASP A 27 11.04 -6.24 8.14
C ASP A 27 10.95 -7.52 7.28
N LYS A 28 10.10 -7.53 6.24
CA LYS A 28 9.84 -8.68 5.36
C LYS A 28 10.46 -8.53 3.98
N MET A 29 10.57 -7.30 3.47
CA MET A 29 11.05 -7.00 2.12
C MET A 29 11.71 -5.62 2.06
N SER A 30 12.47 -5.39 0.99
CA SER A 30 13.07 -4.08 0.71
C SER A 30 12.02 -3.06 0.24
N ARG A 31 12.39 -1.77 0.28
CA ARG A 31 11.49 -0.68 -0.12
C ARG A 31 11.08 -0.79 -1.59
N GLU A 32 12.01 -1.17 -2.47
CA GLU A 32 11.72 -1.37 -3.89
C GLU A 32 10.72 -2.52 -4.13
N GLU A 33 10.88 -3.63 -3.41
CA GLU A 33 9.94 -4.75 -3.49
C GLU A 33 8.56 -4.37 -2.99
N PHE A 34 8.51 -3.60 -1.89
CA PHE A 34 7.26 -3.07 -1.36
C PHE A 34 6.55 -2.14 -2.34
N GLU A 35 7.27 -1.23 -2.99
CA GLU A 35 6.65 -0.32 -3.96
C GLU A 35 6.05 -1.07 -5.15
N LYS A 36 6.77 -2.06 -5.69
CA LYS A 36 6.24 -2.96 -6.73
C LYS A 36 5.03 -3.75 -6.23
N TYR A 37 5.09 -4.23 -4.99
CA TYR A 37 3.99 -4.96 -4.38
C TYR A 37 2.73 -4.10 -4.28
N VAL A 38 2.86 -2.87 -3.78
CA VAL A 38 1.76 -1.91 -3.69
C VAL A 38 1.20 -1.63 -5.08
N GLU A 39 2.02 -1.32 -6.09
CA GLU A 39 1.54 -1.03 -7.44
C GLU A 39 0.79 -2.20 -8.08
N GLN A 40 1.21 -3.44 -7.81
CA GLN A 40 0.56 -4.63 -8.38
C GLN A 40 -0.70 -5.06 -7.65
N ASN A 41 -0.80 -4.80 -6.34
CA ASN A 41 -1.86 -5.33 -5.48
C ASN A 41 -2.85 -4.27 -4.98
N VAL A 42 -2.51 -2.98 -5.09
CA VAL A 42 -3.40 -1.91 -4.67
C VAL A 42 -4.63 -1.86 -5.57
N GLN A 43 -5.80 -1.86 -4.95
CA GLN A 43 -7.07 -1.66 -5.62
C GLN A 43 -7.48 -0.21 -5.43
N VAL A 44 -7.68 0.50 -6.54
CA VAL A 44 -8.21 1.87 -6.54
C VAL A 44 -9.71 1.80 -6.83
N SER A 45 -10.52 2.39 -5.96
CA SER A 45 -11.97 2.49 -6.14
C SER A 45 -12.37 3.97 -6.05
N GLU A 46 -13.05 4.50 -7.05
CA GLU A 46 -13.46 5.92 -7.13
C GLU A 46 -14.75 6.25 -6.37
#